data_AF-A0A9P9E1M9-F1
#
_entry.id   AF-A0A9P9E1M9-F1
#
_cell.length_a   1.000
_cell.length_b   1.000
_cell.length_c   1.000
_cell.angle_alpha   90.00
_cell.angle_beta   90.00
_cell.angle_gamma   90.00
#
_symmetry.space_group_name_H-M   'P 1'
#
loop_
_entity.id
_entity.type
_entity.pdbx_description
1 polymer ?
#
loop_
_entity_poly.entity_id
_entity_poly.type
_entity_poly.pdbx_seq_one_letter_code
_entity_poly.pdbx_strand_id
1 'polypeptide(L)'
;HSIQLVTLAHDLSVELGLGGPTMQSSAPAYFFRIQGPLTLGMQQTWLVSWVASTTAAIGLRRAHNFDWGSSHDDALRTLEKESSNPLFLEMLYTVRLHAKVAGALELCDVHSFHDINSDLVTTTQAEVRDKLSELSSRPLAQGPQLRFWRVLASIYVNEPVLHTDTNKIFFGEPYVAERIGVLEFAHPSEVTRTAESALRSLVEACQLAIELVLHMEPSMVLSLPSLCFGPAVSYTLSIFVKVFVAVSAPGNTFGQVLSRKAIRVREAIDSLVTVKASLLKLDPHMGNWNTRIIGSVEWLEAWLNDYESIIERYEINLEREVAERAIGSLGHNGH
;
A
#
# COMPACT_ATOMS: atom_id res chain seq x y z
N HIS A 1 -10.60 5.85 14.58
CA HIS A 1 -10.55 7.28 14.95
C HIS A 1 -9.88 8.16 13.88
N SER A 2 -8.76 7.76 13.27
CA SER A 2 -8.06 8.54 12.22
C SER A 2 -8.94 8.86 10.99
N ILE A 3 -9.67 7.89 10.43
CA ILE A 3 -10.49 8.14 9.24
C ILE A 3 -11.67 9.08 9.48
N GLN A 4 -12.30 9.02 10.65
CA GLN A 4 -13.39 9.94 11.00
C GLN A 4 -12.89 11.38 11.00
N LEU A 5 -11.66 11.62 11.49
CA LEU A 5 -11.05 12.96 11.47
C LEU A 5 -10.74 13.43 10.06
N VAL A 6 -10.22 12.55 9.22
CA VAL A 6 -9.85 12.88 7.84
C VAL A 6 -11.09 13.11 6.97
N THR A 7 -12.11 12.25 7.07
CA THR A 7 -13.40 12.43 6.40
C THR A 7 -14.07 13.72 6.88
N LEU A 8 -14.09 13.97 8.20
CA LEU A 8 -14.61 15.22 8.75
C LEU A 8 -13.86 16.45 8.22
N ALA A 9 -12.53 16.39 8.10
CA ALA A 9 -11.74 17.49 7.54
C ALA A 9 -12.08 17.78 6.07
N HIS A 10 -12.29 16.73 5.28
CA HIS A 10 -12.74 16.86 3.89
C HIS A 10 -14.16 17.43 3.81
N ASP A 11 -15.10 16.89 4.59
CA ASP A 11 -16.50 17.34 4.61
C ASP A 11 -16.62 18.79 5.10
N LEU A 12 -15.85 19.17 6.12
CA LEU A 12 -15.73 20.57 6.56
C LEU A 12 -15.16 21.46 5.46
N SER A 13 -14.20 20.98 4.66
CA SER A 13 -13.66 21.74 3.54
C SER A 13 -14.73 22.00 2.47
N VAL A 14 -15.61 21.02 2.22
CA VAL A 14 -16.78 21.17 1.35
C VAL A 14 -17.78 22.17 1.94
N GLU A 15 -18.12 22.03 3.23
CA GLU A 15 -19.03 22.93 3.96
C GLU A 15 -18.52 24.37 4.05
N LEU A 16 -17.21 24.59 4.03
CA LEU A 16 -16.60 25.92 3.99
C LEU A 16 -16.53 26.49 2.55
N GLY A 17 -16.98 25.74 1.55
CA GLY A 17 -17.03 26.16 0.15
C GLY A 17 -15.70 26.06 -0.59
N LEU A 18 -14.72 25.35 -0.04
CA LEU A 18 -13.39 25.20 -0.66
C LEU A 18 -13.45 24.39 -1.97
N GLY A 19 -14.42 23.48 -2.08
CA GLY A 19 -14.69 22.67 -3.28
C GLY A 19 -15.28 23.45 -4.46
N GLY A 20 -15.40 24.78 -4.39
CA GLY A 20 -15.87 25.62 -5.48
C GLY A 20 -17.40 25.68 -5.60
N PRO A 21 -17.94 26.44 -6.57
CA PRO A 21 -19.39 26.70 -6.71
C PRO A 21 -20.20 25.50 -7.15
N THR A 22 -19.54 24.47 -7.67
CA THR A 22 -20.18 23.23 -8.13
C THR A 22 -20.40 22.21 -7.01
N MET A 23 -19.64 22.29 -5.90
CA MET A 23 -19.85 21.48 -4.70
C MET A 23 -20.69 22.26 -3.68
N GLN A 24 -21.76 21.60 -3.20
CA GLN A 24 -22.79 21.99 -2.23
C GLN A 24 -22.73 23.41 -1.61
N SER A 25 -23.83 24.16 -1.72
CA SER A 25 -23.98 25.50 -1.16
C SER A 25 -24.55 25.46 0.26
N SER A 26 -23.71 25.20 1.26
CA SER A 26 -24.10 25.44 2.64
C SER A 26 -24.11 26.95 2.96
N ALA A 27 -24.78 27.35 4.04
CA ALA A 27 -24.78 28.75 4.47
C ALA A 27 -23.35 29.28 4.79
N PRO A 28 -22.47 28.52 5.49
CA PRO A 28 -21.07 28.91 5.64
C PRO A 28 -20.35 29.10 4.31
N ALA A 29 -20.48 28.16 3.37
CA ALA A 29 -19.89 28.26 2.03
C ALA A 29 -20.34 29.55 1.30
N TYR A 30 -21.60 29.93 1.42
CA TYR A 30 -22.10 31.20 0.86
C TYR A 30 -21.39 32.41 1.48
N PHE A 31 -21.31 32.49 2.81
CA PHE A 31 -20.64 33.60 3.49
C PHE A 31 -19.14 33.70 3.19
N PHE A 32 -18.45 32.58 3.01
CA PHE A 32 -17.04 32.60 2.61
C PHE A 32 -16.84 33.11 1.17
N ARG A 33 -17.71 32.73 0.24
CA ARG A 33 -17.60 33.16 -1.17
C ARG A 33 -17.78 34.66 -1.35
N ILE A 34 -18.66 35.29 -0.55
CA ILE A 34 -18.90 36.74 -0.65
C ILE A 34 -17.73 37.57 -0.09
N GLN A 35 -16.79 36.95 0.64
CA GLN A 35 -15.61 37.64 1.16
C GLN A 35 -14.50 37.84 0.11
N GLY A 36 -14.60 37.17 -1.05
CA GLY A 36 -13.64 37.32 -2.16
C GLY A 36 -13.19 35.98 -2.75
N PRO A 37 -12.18 36.00 -3.63
CA PRO A 37 -11.61 34.77 -4.20
C PRO A 37 -10.93 33.92 -3.12
N LEU A 38 -10.83 32.62 -3.37
CA LEU A 38 -10.11 31.71 -2.48
C LEU A 38 -8.64 32.12 -2.35
N THR A 39 -8.14 32.16 -1.11
CA THR A 39 -6.73 32.40 -0.85
C THR A 39 -5.88 31.17 -1.22
N LEU A 40 -4.57 31.37 -1.42
CA LEU A 40 -3.64 30.26 -1.67
C LEU A 40 -3.68 29.20 -0.55
N GLY A 41 -3.79 29.64 0.72
CA GLY A 41 -3.90 28.73 1.87
C GLY A 41 -5.20 27.90 1.85
N MET A 42 -6.31 28.48 1.40
CA MET A 42 -7.59 27.77 1.24
C MET A 42 -7.51 26.72 0.14
N GLN A 43 -6.90 27.06 -1.00
CA GLN A 43 -6.68 26.11 -2.10
C GLN A 43 -5.72 24.98 -1.71
N GLN A 44 -4.64 25.29 -0.99
CA GLN A 44 -3.75 24.28 -0.45
C GLN A 44 -4.47 23.37 0.54
N THR A 45 -5.30 23.93 1.42
CA THR A 45 -6.11 23.16 2.39
C THR A 45 -7.06 22.20 1.67
N TRP A 46 -7.71 22.65 0.60
CA TRP A 46 -8.57 21.81 -0.23
C TRP A 46 -7.84 20.57 -0.77
N LEU A 47 -6.66 20.77 -1.37
CA LEU A 47 -5.85 19.70 -1.93
C LEU A 47 -5.28 18.77 -0.85
N VAL A 48 -4.85 19.31 0.30
CA VAL A 48 -4.35 18.52 1.43
C VAL A 48 -5.45 17.64 2.02
N SER A 49 -6.66 18.19 2.18
CA SER A 49 -7.83 17.43 2.65
C SER A 49 -8.15 16.27 1.71
N TRP A 50 -8.10 16.49 0.40
CA TRP A 50 -8.29 15.44 -0.61
C TRP A 50 -7.18 14.37 -0.56
N VAL A 51 -5.91 14.76 -0.42
CA VAL A 51 -4.78 13.82 -0.29
C VAL A 51 -4.94 12.96 0.97
N ALA A 52 -5.27 13.58 2.10
CA ALA A 52 -5.44 12.87 3.35
C ALA A 52 -6.62 11.88 3.27
N SER A 53 -7.77 12.30 2.72
CA SER A 53 -8.95 11.44 2.60
C SER A 53 -8.74 10.27 1.65
N THR A 54 -8.12 10.53 0.50
CA THR A 54 -7.74 9.50 -0.48
C THR A 54 -6.82 8.46 0.13
N THR A 55 -5.71 8.89 0.76
CA THR A 55 -4.72 7.96 1.34
C THR A 55 -5.31 7.15 2.49
N ALA A 56 -6.12 7.76 3.35
CA ALA A 56 -6.81 7.06 4.42
C ALA A 56 -7.83 6.03 3.89
N ALA A 57 -8.60 6.38 2.86
CA ALA A 57 -9.57 5.48 2.25
C ALA A 57 -8.91 4.23 1.65
N ILE A 58 -7.81 4.43 0.89
CA ILE A 58 -7.05 3.33 0.29
C ILE A 58 -6.44 2.42 1.36
N GLY A 59 -5.80 3.01 2.37
CA GLY A 59 -5.19 2.26 3.48
C GLY A 59 -6.20 1.41 4.25
N LEU A 60 -7.42 1.94 4.45
CA LEU A 60 -8.49 1.27 5.20
C LEU A 60 -9.43 0.41 4.35
N ARG A 61 -9.27 0.42 3.02
CA ARG A 61 -10.18 -0.25 2.07
C ARG A 61 -11.64 0.13 2.28
N ARG A 62 -11.90 1.44 2.39
CA ARG A 62 -13.26 1.97 2.59
C ARG A 62 -13.76 2.70 1.37
N ALA A 63 -15.05 2.53 1.08
CA ALA A 63 -15.76 3.28 0.06
C ALA A 63 -15.43 4.78 0.16
N HIS A 64 -14.99 5.32 -0.97
CA HIS A 64 -14.52 6.70 -1.07
C HIS A 64 -14.72 7.19 -2.49
N ASN A 65 -15.09 8.46 -2.63
CA ASN A 65 -15.16 9.08 -3.93
C ASN A 65 -13.79 9.67 -4.30
N PHE A 66 -13.12 9.05 -5.28
CA PHE A 66 -11.84 9.49 -5.80
C PHE A 66 -11.95 10.61 -6.86
N ASP A 67 -13.14 11.15 -7.10
CA ASP A 67 -13.39 12.14 -8.15
C ASP A 67 -12.50 13.37 -8.01
N TRP A 68 -11.75 13.64 -9.09
CA TRP A 68 -10.96 14.85 -9.25
C TRP A 68 -11.75 15.85 -10.09
N GLY A 69 -12.42 16.78 -9.41
CA GLY A 69 -13.24 17.82 -10.05
C GLY A 69 -12.48 19.08 -10.48
N SER A 70 -13.17 19.97 -11.19
CA SER A 70 -12.63 21.25 -11.69
C SER A 70 -12.05 22.15 -10.60
N SER A 71 -12.63 22.14 -9.40
CA SER A 71 -12.13 22.92 -8.26
C SER A 71 -10.74 22.46 -7.80
N HIS A 72 -10.43 21.17 -7.94
CA HIS A 72 -9.08 20.66 -7.67
C HIS A 72 -8.10 21.11 -8.76
N ASP A 73 -8.51 21.10 -10.04
CA ASP A 73 -7.67 21.61 -11.13
C ASP A 73 -7.39 23.11 -10.98
N ASP A 74 -8.39 23.91 -10.59
CA ASP A 74 -8.22 25.34 -10.34
C ASP A 74 -7.26 25.63 -9.17
N ALA A 75 -7.41 24.88 -8.06
CA ALA A 75 -6.49 24.95 -6.94
C ALA A 75 -5.08 24.54 -7.35
N LEU A 76 -4.91 23.42 -8.06
CA LEU A 76 -3.62 22.92 -8.53
C LEU A 76 -2.92 23.96 -9.42
N ARG A 77 -3.61 24.48 -10.45
CA ARG A 77 -3.06 25.50 -11.36
C ARG A 77 -2.60 26.75 -10.62
N THR A 78 -3.32 27.14 -9.57
CA THR A 78 -2.94 28.31 -8.76
C THR A 78 -1.66 28.02 -7.97
N LEU A 79 -1.57 26.86 -7.31
CA LEU A 79 -0.36 26.48 -6.57
C LEU A 79 0.88 26.35 -7.47
N GLU A 80 0.70 25.80 -8.68
CA GLU A 80 1.79 25.67 -9.66
C GLU A 80 2.29 27.04 -10.13
N LYS A 81 1.38 27.97 -10.42
CA LYS A 81 1.73 29.34 -10.83
C LYS A 81 2.54 30.06 -9.76
N GLU A 82 2.15 29.92 -8.49
CA GLU A 82 2.84 30.55 -7.37
C GLU A 82 4.13 29.80 -6.96
N SER A 83 4.44 28.67 -7.60
CA SER A 83 5.59 27.79 -7.25
C SER A 83 5.65 27.45 -5.76
N SER A 84 4.50 27.38 -5.11
CA SER A 84 4.37 27.17 -3.67
C SER A 84 4.46 25.68 -3.34
N ASN A 85 5.32 25.31 -2.40
CA ASN A 85 5.48 23.94 -1.89
C ASN A 85 5.74 22.88 -2.99
N PRO A 86 6.89 22.91 -3.70
CA PRO A 86 7.17 22.00 -4.81
C PRO A 86 7.13 20.51 -4.42
N LEU A 87 7.55 20.16 -3.20
CA LEU A 87 7.45 18.78 -2.71
C LEU A 87 6.00 18.31 -2.55
N PHE A 88 5.11 19.19 -2.10
CA PHE A 88 3.69 18.88 -1.97
C PHE A 88 3.04 18.66 -3.35
N LEU A 89 3.40 19.47 -4.35
CA LEU A 89 2.94 19.29 -5.73
C LEU A 89 3.35 17.91 -6.27
N GLU A 90 4.62 17.51 -6.11
CA GLU A 90 5.09 16.19 -6.55
C GLU A 90 4.40 15.03 -5.81
N MET A 91 4.13 15.21 -4.51
CA MET A 91 3.36 14.24 -3.72
C MET A 91 1.91 14.15 -4.23
N LEU A 92 1.27 15.29 -4.51
CA LEU A 92 -0.10 15.35 -5.01
C LEU A 92 -0.24 14.62 -6.36
N TYR A 93 0.70 14.84 -7.29
CA TYR A 93 0.75 14.09 -8.55
C TYR A 93 0.83 12.58 -8.34
N THR A 94 1.59 12.13 -7.33
CA THR A 94 1.73 10.72 -6.99
C THR A 94 0.45 10.16 -6.36
N VAL A 95 -0.19 10.89 -5.43
CA VAL A 95 -1.44 10.45 -4.79
C VAL A 95 -2.60 10.43 -5.78
N ARG A 96 -2.61 11.31 -6.80
CA ARG A 96 -3.55 11.21 -7.93
C ARG A 96 -3.40 9.91 -8.70
N LEU A 97 -2.18 9.41 -8.87
CA LEU A 97 -1.96 8.09 -9.47
C LEU A 97 -2.53 6.99 -8.56
N HIS A 98 -2.33 7.07 -7.24
CA HIS A 98 -2.92 6.10 -6.29
C HIS A 98 -4.45 6.08 -6.37
N ALA A 99 -5.09 7.25 -6.40
CA ALA A 99 -6.54 7.38 -6.54
C ALA A 99 -7.04 6.73 -7.83
N LYS A 100 -6.34 6.94 -8.95
CA LYS A 100 -6.67 6.33 -10.25
C LYS A 100 -6.58 4.80 -10.19
N VAL A 101 -5.50 4.25 -9.62
CA VAL A 101 -5.36 2.80 -9.45
C VAL A 101 -6.46 2.24 -8.55
N ALA A 102 -6.72 2.90 -7.41
CA ALA A 102 -7.73 2.49 -6.47
C ALA A 102 -9.15 2.52 -7.06
N GLY A 103 -9.46 3.53 -7.88
CA GLY A 103 -10.73 3.61 -8.60
C GLY A 103 -10.84 2.56 -9.70
N ALA A 104 -9.81 2.42 -10.55
CA ALA A 104 -9.84 1.51 -11.69
C ALA A 104 -9.90 0.03 -11.29
N LEU A 105 -9.23 -0.35 -10.19
CA LEU A 105 -9.24 -1.72 -9.66
C LEU A 105 -10.23 -1.90 -8.50
N GLU A 106 -11.07 -0.89 -8.29
CA GLU A 106 -12.10 -0.87 -7.25
C GLU A 106 -11.55 -1.28 -5.87
N LEU A 107 -10.31 -0.91 -5.54
CA LEU A 107 -9.57 -1.42 -4.37
C LEU A 107 -10.30 -1.18 -3.04
N CYS A 108 -11.18 -0.17 -3.01
CA CYS A 108 -11.98 0.23 -1.86
C CYS A 108 -13.42 -0.31 -1.86
N ASP A 109 -13.84 -1.01 -2.91
CA ASP A 109 -15.06 -1.80 -2.92
C ASP A 109 -14.70 -3.27 -2.62
N VAL A 110 -15.05 -3.71 -1.41
CA VAL A 110 -14.74 -5.06 -0.92
C VAL A 110 -15.57 -6.16 -1.57
N HIS A 111 -16.62 -5.80 -2.33
CA HIS A 111 -17.47 -6.75 -3.05
C HIS A 111 -17.07 -6.91 -4.52
N SER A 112 -16.19 -6.04 -5.01
CA SER A 112 -15.64 -6.12 -6.36
C SER A 112 -14.41 -7.03 -6.42
N PHE A 113 -14.32 -7.82 -7.47
CA PHE A 113 -13.18 -8.68 -7.74
C PHE A 113 -12.77 -8.56 -9.22
N HIS A 114 -11.47 -8.41 -9.45
CA HIS A 114 -10.90 -8.40 -10.79
C HIS A 114 -9.80 -9.46 -10.87
N ASP A 115 -9.95 -10.40 -11.78
CA ASP A 115 -8.92 -11.39 -12.07
C ASP A 115 -7.67 -10.68 -12.61
N ILE A 116 -6.49 -11.12 -12.17
CA ILE A 116 -5.19 -10.58 -12.60
C ILE A 116 -4.99 -10.64 -14.11
N ASN A 117 -5.67 -11.56 -14.80
CA ASN A 117 -5.63 -11.73 -16.26
C ASN A 117 -6.67 -10.90 -16.99
N SER A 118 -7.51 -10.14 -16.29
CA SER A 118 -8.50 -9.27 -16.93
C SER A 118 -7.84 -8.14 -17.72
N ASP A 119 -8.49 -7.73 -18.81
CA ASP A 119 -8.05 -6.61 -19.64
C ASP A 119 -7.96 -5.32 -18.79
N LEU A 120 -8.90 -5.13 -17.86
CA LEU A 120 -8.92 -4.00 -16.93
C LEU A 120 -7.62 -3.91 -16.11
N VAL A 121 -7.20 -5.02 -15.48
CA VAL A 121 -5.97 -5.05 -14.67
C VAL A 121 -4.75 -4.82 -15.55
N THR A 122 -4.68 -5.48 -16.71
CA THR A 122 -3.56 -5.37 -17.65
C THR A 122 -3.39 -3.95 -18.18
N THR A 123 -4.50 -3.30 -18.60
CA THR A 123 -4.49 -1.91 -19.05
C THR A 123 -4.08 -0.96 -17.92
N THR A 124 -4.62 -1.16 -16.72
CA THR A 124 -4.25 -0.33 -15.56
C THR A 124 -2.76 -0.47 -15.23
N GLN A 125 -2.20 -1.68 -15.29
CA GLN A 125 -0.76 -1.90 -15.10
C GLN A 125 0.11 -1.18 -16.14
N ALA A 126 -0.31 -1.17 -17.41
CA ALA A 126 0.39 -0.44 -18.46
C ALA A 126 0.36 1.08 -18.21
N GLU A 127 -0.82 1.63 -17.93
CA GLU A 127 -0.99 3.06 -17.65
C GLU A 127 -0.20 3.53 -16.43
N VAL A 128 -0.18 2.73 -15.36
CA VAL A 128 0.62 3.02 -14.16
C VAL A 128 2.10 3.05 -14.48
N ARG A 129 2.59 2.11 -15.28
CA ARG A 129 4.00 2.06 -15.70
C ARG A 129 4.41 3.33 -16.47
N ASP A 130 3.58 3.74 -17.42
CA ASP A 130 3.81 4.95 -18.21
C ASP A 130 3.79 6.20 -17.32
N LYS A 131 2.82 6.30 -16.41
CA LYS A 131 2.72 7.43 -15.47
C LYS A 131 3.87 7.45 -14.46
N LEU A 132 4.33 6.31 -13.97
CA LEU A 132 5.51 6.25 -13.10
C LEU A 132 6.78 6.69 -13.82
N SER A 133 6.91 6.35 -15.11
CA SER A 133 8.00 6.84 -15.97
C SER A 133 7.96 8.37 -16.10
N GLU A 134 6.79 8.93 -16.38
CA GLU A 134 6.57 10.38 -16.44
C GLU A 134 6.94 11.05 -15.09
N LEU A 135 6.42 10.54 -13.97
CA LEU A 135 6.71 11.09 -12.63
C LEU A 135 8.20 11.00 -12.28
N SER A 136 8.90 9.97 -12.77
CA SER A 136 10.34 9.79 -12.54
C SER A 136 11.19 10.84 -13.27
N SER A 137 10.66 11.51 -14.29
CA SER A 137 11.31 12.61 -15.00
C SER A 137 11.10 13.99 -14.35
N ARG A 138 10.19 14.09 -13.38
CA ARG A 138 9.82 15.36 -12.76
C ARG A 138 10.89 15.90 -11.80
N PRO A 139 10.88 17.21 -11.48
CA PRO A 139 11.74 17.77 -10.45
C PRO A 139 11.59 17.02 -9.12
N LEU A 140 12.65 16.96 -8.33
CA LEU A 140 12.69 16.29 -7.02
C LEU A 140 12.42 14.76 -7.07
N ALA A 141 12.31 14.15 -8.25
CA ALA A 141 12.01 12.73 -8.40
C ALA A 141 12.94 11.77 -7.65
N GLN A 142 14.17 12.21 -7.40
CA GLN A 142 15.19 11.41 -6.69
C GLN A 142 15.03 11.45 -5.16
N GLY A 143 14.15 12.31 -4.62
CA GLY A 143 13.88 12.37 -3.19
C GLY A 143 13.34 11.04 -2.67
N PRO A 144 13.94 10.44 -1.61
CA PRO A 144 13.57 9.11 -1.15
C PRO A 144 12.09 9.01 -0.75
N GLN A 145 11.54 10.06 -0.15
CA GLN A 145 10.12 10.15 0.22
C GLN A 145 9.20 10.06 -1.01
N LEU A 146 9.53 10.74 -2.12
CA LEU A 146 8.73 10.69 -3.34
C LEU A 146 8.87 9.34 -4.04
N ARG A 147 10.08 8.77 -4.06
CA ARG A 147 10.32 7.42 -4.57
C ARG A 147 9.48 6.40 -3.81
N PHE A 148 9.44 6.49 -2.48
CA PHE A 148 8.61 5.60 -1.65
C PHE A 148 7.13 5.67 -2.06
N TRP A 149 6.55 6.88 -2.12
CA TRP A 149 5.15 7.06 -2.52
C TRP A 149 4.88 6.53 -3.93
N ARG A 150 5.82 6.68 -4.87
CA ARG A 150 5.67 6.17 -6.25
C ARG A 150 5.69 4.65 -6.29
N VAL A 151 6.57 4.01 -5.52
CA VAL A 151 6.65 2.55 -5.43
C VAL A 151 5.34 1.95 -4.90
N LEU A 152 4.62 2.64 -4.01
CA LEU A 152 3.29 2.18 -3.57
C LEU A 152 2.29 2.02 -4.73
N ALA A 153 2.38 2.83 -5.80
CA ALA A 153 1.52 2.66 -6.96
C ALA A 153 1.77 1.31 -7.65
N SER A 154 3.03 0.88 -7.72
CA SER A 154 3.42 -0.44 -8.21
C SER A 154 2.89 -1.56 -7.30
N ILE A 155 2.86 -1.35 -5.98
CA ILE A 155 2.27 -2.32 -5.05
C ILE A 155 0.75 -2.42 -5.30
N TYR A 156 0.04 -1.30 -5.31
CA TYR A 156 -1.42 -1.28 -5.51
C TYR A 156 -1.86 -1.95 -6.81
N VAL A 157 -1.15 -1.72 -7.92
CA VAL A 157 -1.55 -2.24 -9.23
C VAL A 157 -1.21 -3.73 -9.43
N ASN A 158 -0.29 -4.27 -8.63
CA ASN A 158 0.08 -5.69 -8.69
C ASN A 158 -0.54 -6.52 -7.56
N GLU A 159 -1.05 -5.89 -6.51
CA GLU A 159 -1.77 -6.55 -5.41
C GLU A 159 -2.88 -7.53 -5.86
N PRO A 160 -3.66 -7.27 -6.95
CA PRO A 160 -4.70 -8.20 -7.38
C PRO A 160 -4.24 -9.63 -7.66
N VAL A 161 -2.94 -9.86 -7.89
CA VAL A 161 -2.39 -11.23 -8.01
C VAL A 161 -2.65 -12.08 -6.76
N LEU A 162 -2.85 -11.46 -5.59
CA LEU A 162 -3.12 -12.14 -4.32
C LEU A 162 -4.61 -12.21 -3.99
N HIS A 163 -5.47 -11.51 -4.75
CA HIS A 163 -6.89 -11.38 -4.42
C HIS A 163 -7.67 -12.65 -4.71
N THR A 164 -8.67 -12.88 -3.88
CA THR A 164 -9.82 -13.74 -4.16
C THR A 164 -11.08 -12.89 -4.11
N ASP A 165 -12.21 -13.49 -4.46
CA ASP A 165 -13.53 -12.87 -4.31
C ASP A 165 -13.89 -12.45 -2.88
N THR A 166 -13.15 -12.93 -1.88
CA THR A 166 -13.51 -12.87 -0.46
C THR A 166 -12.43 -12.25 0.43
N ASN A 167 -11.17 -12.17 -0.03
CA ASN A 167 -10.06 -11.77 0.83
C ASN A 167 -9.72 -10.27 0.78
N LYS A 168 -10.31 -9.50 -0.15
CA LYS A 168 -9.93 -8.09 -0.42
C LYS A 168 -10.00 -7.21 0.82
N ILE A 169 -10.97 -7.47 1.71
CA ILE A 169 -11.10 -6.76 2.98
C ILE A 169 -9.84 -6.87 3.85
N PHE A 170 -9.08 -7.97 3.79
CA PHE A 170 -7.88 -8.20 4.61
C PHE A 170 -6.65 -7.41 4.16
N PHE A 171 -6.74 -6.68 3.04
CA PHE A 171 -5.67 -5.82 2.53
C PHE A 171 -5.67 -4.41 3.14
N GLY A 172 -6.69 -4.08 3.94
CA GLY A 172 -6.79 -2.81 4.66
C GLY A 172 -6.37 -2.87 6.13
N GLU A 173 -6.17 -1.70 6.72
CA GLU A 173 -5.91 -1.52 8.16
C GLU A 173 -7.03 -2.10 9.06
N PRO A 174 -6.71 -2.53 10.30
CA PRO A 174 -5.36 -2.62 10.87
C PRO A 174 -4.56 -3.77 10.25
N TYR A 175 -3.28 -3.53 9.97
CA TYR A 175 -2.36 -4.57 9.51
C TYR A 175 -1.93 -5.38 10.73
N VAL A 176 -2.59 -6.50 10.99
CA VAL A 176 -2.36 -7.41 12.14
C VAL A 176 -2.32 -8.87 11.68
N ALA A 177 -1.75 -9.76 12.49
CA ALA A 177 -1.49 -11.17 12.16
C ALA A 177 -2.76 -11.91 11.78
N GLU A 178 -3.83 -11.61 12.51
CA GLU A 178 -5.15 -12.21 12.39
C GLU A 178 -5.80 -11.97 11.03
N ARG A 179 -5.25 -11.04 10.23
CA ARG A 179 -5.71 -10.74 8.86
C ARG A 179 -4.83 -11.37 7.78
N ILE A 180 -3.97 -12.33 8.16
CA ILE A 180 -3.14 -13.08 7.24
C ILE A 180 -3.71 -14.50 7.15
N GLY A 181 -4.71 -14.68 6.28
CA GLY A 181 -5.30 -15.98 6.02
C GLY A 181 -4.38 -16.87 5.19
N VAL A 182 -3.75 -17.87 5.82
CA VAL A 182 -2.76 -18.76 5.16
C VAL A 182 -3.30 -19.45 3.91
N LEU A 183 -4.60 -19.76 3.89
CA LEU A 183 -5.28 -20.44 2.80
C LEU A 183 -6.21 -19.50 2.00
N GLU A 184 -6.19 -18.20 2.28
CA GLU A 184 -7.14 -17.24 1.72
C GLU A 184 -6.59 -16.48 0.51
N PHE A 185 -5.37 -16.79 0.05
CA PHE A 185 -4.78 -16.16 -1.13
C PHE A 185 -5.12 -16.92 -2.42
N ALA A 186 -5.05 -16.20 -3.54
CA ALA A 186 -5.24 -16.79 -4.86
C ALA A 186 -4.39 -18.06 -5.03
N HIS A 187 -5.04 -19.10 -5.55
CA HIS A 187 -4.42 -20.38 -5.83
C HIS A 187 -4.82 -20.86 -7.23
N PRO A 188 -4.28 -20.25 -8.30
CA PRO A 188 -4.65 -20.62 -9.67
C PRO A 188 -4.13 -22.03 -10.00
N SER A 189 -4.90 -22.81 -10.77
CA SER A 189 -4.49 -24.15 -11.21
C SER A 189 -3.24 -24.12 -12.09
N GLU A 190 -3.09 -23.07 -12.89
CA GLU A 190 -1.90 -22.78 -13.69
C GLU A 190 -1.51 -21.30 -13.51
N VAL A 191 -0.23 -21.04 -13.27
CA VAL A 191 0.25 -19.66 -13.16
C VAL A 191 0.46 -19.07 -14.54
N THR A 192 -0.31 -18.04 -14.88
CA THR A 192 -0.15 -17.31 -16.14
C THR A 192 1.08 -16.40 -16.12
N ARG A 193 1.56 -15.99 -17.30
CA ARG A 193 2.66 -15.02 -17.39
C ARG A 193 2.33 -13.67 -16.75
N THR A 194 1.06 -13.26 -16.81
CA THR A 194 0.59 -12.02 -16.18
C THR A 194 0.67 -12.12 -14.65
N ALA A 195 0.21 -13.23 -14.08
CA ALA A 195 0.31 -13.49 -12.65
C ALA A 195 1.78 -13.59 -12.19
N GLU A 196 2.64 -14.28 -12.94
CA GLU A 196 4.07 -14.33 -12.65
C GLU A 196 4.72 -12.93 -12.65
N SER A 197 4.47 -12.14 -13.70
CA SER A 197 5.02 -10.78 -13.82
C SER A 197 4.55 -9.88 -12.68
N ALA A 198 3.27 -9.94 -12.33
CA ALA A 198 2.70 -9.17 -11.24
C ALA A 198 3.28 -9.57 -9.89
N LEU A 199 3.42 -10.88 -9.62
CA LEU A 199 4.01 -11.39 -8.39
C LEU A 199 5.46 -10.94 -8.21
N ARG A 200 6.28 -11.03 -9.26
CA ARG A 200 7.67 -10.54 -9.25
C ARG A 200 7.74 -9.03 -9.01
N SER A 201 6.93 -8.27 -9.75
CA SER A 201 6.85 -6.81 -9.61
C SER A 201 6.42 -6.39 -8.19
N LEU A 202 5.52 -7.16 -7.57
CA LEU A 202 5.04 -6.91 -6.22
C LEU A 202 6.15 -7.13 -5.17
N VAL A 203 6.93 -8.21 -5.30
CA VAL A 203 8.09 -8.48 -4.45
C VAL A 203 9.14 -7.38 -4.59
N GLU A 204 9.52 -7.04 -5.82
CA GLU A 204 10.52 -6.00 -6.09
C GLU A 204 10.07 -4.65 -5.54
N ALA A 205 8.80 -4.28 -5.72
CA ALA A 205 8.25 -3.05 -5.18
C ALA A 205 8.25 -3.02 -3.65
N CYS A 206 7.87 -4.12 -2.98
CA CYS A 206 7.90 -4.19 -1.52
C CYS A 206 9.33 -4.08 -0.97
N GLN A 207 10.28 -4.79 -1.57
CA GLN A 207 11.70 -4.74 -1.18
C GLN A 207 12.25 -3.33 -1.34
N LEU A 208 12.02 -2.69 -2.49
CA LEU A 208 12.47 -1.33 -2.76
C LEU A 208 11.83 -0.31 -1.82
N ALA A 209 10.54 -0.44 -1.51
CA ALA A 209 9.87 0.46 -0.58
C ALA A 209 10.47 0.39 0.84
N ILE A 210 10.74 -0.82 1.34
CA ILE A 210 11.36 -1.01 2.66
C ILE A 210 12.81 -0.51 2.67
N GLU A 211 13.58 -0.80 1.60
CA GLU A 211 14.93 -0.29 1.43
C GLU A 211 14.96 1.25 1.41
N LEU A 212 14.01 1.90 0.73
CA LEU A 212 13.92 3.36 0.72
C LEU A 212 13.70 3.93 2.12
N VAL A 213 12.81 3.32 2.91
CA VAL A 213 12.55 3.76 4.30
C VAL A 213 13.79 3.57 5.17
N LEU A 214 14.51 2.46 5.02
CA LEU A 214 15.76 2.18 5.74
C LEU A 214 16.82 3.27 5.50
N HIS A 215 16.90 3.79 4.27
CA HIS A 215 17.87 4.81 3.89
C HIS A 215 17.39 6.26 4.12
N MET A 216 16.19 6.48 4.65
CA MET A 216 15.74 7.83 5.03
C MET A 216 16.37 8.26 6.35
N GLU A 217 16.78 9.53 6.40
CA GLU A 217 17.20 10.16 7.67
C GLU A 217 16.05 10.11 8.70
N PRO A 218 16.31 9.74 9.97
CA PRO A 218 15.26 9.65 10.99
C PRO A 218 14.48 10.95 11.17
N SER A 219 15.15 12.11 11.07
CA SER A 219 14.50 13.42 11.15
C SER A 219 13.52 13.66 9.98
N MET A 220 13.86 13.17 8.79
CA MET A 220 12.97 13.21 7.62
C MET A 220 11.73 12.37 7.87
N VAL A 221 11.89 11.11 8.30
CA VAL A 221 10.76 10.22 8.61
C VAL A 221 9.80 10.84 9.64
N LEU A 222 10.35 11.48 10.69
CA LEU A 222 9.53 12.15 11.70
C LEU A 222 8.79 13.39 11.15
N SER A 223 9.32 14.04 10.11
CA SER A 223 8.67 15.19 9.44
C SER A 223 7.59 14.81 8.43
N LEU A 224 7.53 13.54 8.00
CA LEU A 224 6.56 13.08 7.01
C LEU A 224 5.14 13.02 7.58
N PRO A 225 4.10 13.17 6.74
CA PRO A 225 2.71 13.16 7.17
C PRO A 225 2.36 11.91 7.99
N SER A 226 2.24 12.10 9.30
CA SER A 226 2.06 11.03 10.29
C SER A 226 0.86 10.12 10.02
N LEU A 227 -0.24 10.67 9.51
CA LEU A 227 -1.46 9.92 9.25
C LEU A 227 -1.41 9.03 8.01
N CYS A 228 -0.40 9.20 7.15
CA CYS A 228 -0.33 8.53 5.86
C CYS A 228 0.95 7.70 5.72
N PHE A 229 2.10 8.24 6.15
CA PHE A 229 3.40 7.62 5.91
C PHE A 229 3.62 6.34 6.73
N GLY A 230 3.53 6.41 8.06
CA GLY A 230 3.66 5.23 8.92
C GLY A 230 2.73 4.08 8.50
N PRO A 231 1.42 4.33 8.30
CA PRO A 231 0.50 3.31 7.80
C PRO A 231 0.90 2.73 6.44
N ALA A 232 1.39 3.54 5.50
CA ALA A 232 1.87 3.05 4.20
C ALA A 232 3.11 2.14 4.32
N VAL A 233 3.99 2.38 5.29
CA VAL A 233 5.11 1.47 5.60
C VAL A 233 4.59 0.14 6.14
N SER A 234 3.65 0.17 7.09
CA SER A 234 3.03 -1.06 7.62
C SER A 234 2.22 -1.82 6.56
N TYR A 235 1.55 -1.11 5.65
CA TYR A 235 0.88 -1.69 4.49
C TYR A 235 1.86 -2.45 3.61
N THR A 236 2.99 -1.81 3.24
CA THR A 236 4.05 -2.42 2.43
C THR A 236 4.53 -3.73 3.05
N LEU A 237 4.84 -3.72 4.34
CA LEU A 237 5.26 -4.94 5.05
C LEU A 237 4.15 -5.99 5.08
N SER A 238 2.90 -5.60 5.32
CA SER A 238 1.76 -6.51 5.31
C SER A 238 1.60 -7.22 3.97
N ILE A 239 1.68 -6.48 2.85
CA ILE A 239 1.66 -7.07 1.51
C ILE A 239 2.83 -8.02 1.33
N PHE A 240 4.02 -7.64 1.77
CA PHE A 240 5.20 -8.47 1.61
C PHE A 240 5.10 -9.81 2.35
N VAL A 241 4.56 -9.78 3.58
CA VAL A 241 4.26 -10.99 4.34
C VAL A 241 3.17 -11.83 3.66
N LYS A 242 2.12 -11.20 3.12
CA LYS A 242 1.08 -11.93 2.37
C LYS A 242 1.63 -12.61 1.12
N VAL A 243 2.55 -11.97 0.39
CA VAL A 243 3.28 -12.59 -0.73
C VAL A 243 4.09 -13.79 -0.25
N PHE A 244 4.81 -13.66 0.86
CA PHE A 244 5.56 -14.76 1.45
C PHE A 244 4.67 -15.96 1.77
N VAL A 245 3.49 -15.71 2.37
CA VAL A 245 2.52 -16.76 2.67
C VAL A 245 1.95 -17.37 1.40
N ALA A 246 1.54 -16.57 0.42
CA ALA A 246 1.02 -17.07 -0.84
C ALA A 246 2.04 -17.96 -1.57
N VAL A 247 3.33 -17.65 -1.46
CA VAL A 247 4.41 -18.43 -2.10
C VAL A 247 4.81 -19.68 -1.30
N SER A 248 4.66 -19.67 0.03
CA SER A 248 5.13 -20.77 0.90
C SER A 248 4.02 -21.64 1.48
N ALA A 249 2.75 -21.25 1.35
CA ALA A 249 1.62 -22.03 1.81
C ALA A 249 1.55 -23.39 1.08
N PRO A 250 1.35 -24.50 1.82
CA PRO A 250 1.25 -25.82 1.21
C PRO A 250 0.14 -25.88 0.17
N GLY A 251 0.48 -26.45 -0.98
CA GLY A 251 -0.46 -26.59 -2.07
C GLY A 251 -0.78 -25.28 -2.77
N ASN A 252 -0.05 -24.17 -2.55
CA ASN A 252 -0.15 -22.98 -3.38
C ASN A 252 0.78 -23.08 -4.63
N THR A 253 0.30 -22.71 -5.81
CA THR A 253 1.04 -22.72 -7.08
C THR A 253 2.07 -21.61 -7.21
N PHE A 254 2.00 -20.52 -6.45
CA PHE A 254 2.98 -19.43 -6.56
C PHE A 254 4.39 -19.81 -6.11
N GLY A 255 4.54 -20.89 -5.32
CA GLY A 255 5.84 -21.51 -5.02
C GLY A 255 6.61 -22.00 -6.25
N GLN A 256 5.94 -22.17 -7.39
CA GLN A 256 6.58 -22.53 -8.67
C GLN A 256 7.26 -21.34 -9.35
N VAL A 257 6.88 -20.11 -9.00
CA VAL A 257 7.38 -18.87 -9.61
C VAL A 257 8.56 -18.30 -8.82
N LEU A 258 8.41 -18.27 -7.50
CA LEU A 258 9.35 -17.69 -6.55
C LEU A 258 9.62 -18.69 -5.43
N SER A 259 10.87 -18.73 -4.98
CA SER A 259 11.20 -19.47 -3.76
C SER A 259 10.93 -18.61 -2.53
N ARG A 260 10.59 -19.26 -1.41
CA ARG A 260 10.49 -18.63 -0.08
C ARG A 260 11.71 -17.77 0.25
N LYS A 261 12.91 -18.25 -0.08
CA LYS A 261 14.19 -17.59 0.17
C LYS A 261 14.34 -16.28 -0.61
N ALA A 262 13.75 -16.19 -1.81
CA ALA A 262 13.81 -14.97 -2.62
C ALA A 262 13.01 -13.81 -1.99
N ILE A 263 12.02 -14.12 -1.13
CA ILE A 263 11.10 -13.13 -0.57
C ILE A 263 11.69 -12.41 0.65
N ARG A 264 12.87 -12.77 1.19
CA ARG A 264 13.66 -11.97 2.18
C ARG A 264 12.84 -11.21 3.25
N VAL A 265 11.71 -11.77 3.71
CA VAL A 265 10.74 -11.06 4.54
C VAL A 265 11.30 -10.76 5.94
N ARG A 266 12.12 -11.67 6.47
CA ARG A 266 12.85 -11.48 7.73
C ARG A 266 13.78 -10.26 7.67
N GLU A 267 14.56 -10.14 6.60
CA GLU A 267 15.47 -9.01 6.41
C GLU A 267 14.72 -7.67 6.29
N ALA A 268 13.52 -7.69 5.72
CA ALA A 268 12.62 -6.54 5.68
C ALA A 268 12.11 -6.13 7.07
N ILE A 269 11.73 -7.10 7.92
CA ILE A 269 11.34 -6.84 9.31
C ILE A 269 12.52 -6.26 10.09
N ASP A 270 13.70 -6.89 10.00
CA ASP A 270 14.94 -6.45 10.67
C ASP A 270 15.32 -5.01 10.26
N SER A 271 15.13 -4.68 8.97
CA SER A 271 15.34 -3.33 8.45
C SER A 271 14.42 -2.31 9.13
N LEU A 272 13.13 -2.63 9.29
CA LEU A 272 12.18 -1.72 9.94
C LEU A 272 12.38 -1.64 11.46
N VAL A 273 12.85 -2.70 12.10
CA VAL A 273 13.31 -2.66 13.51
C VAL A 273 14.51 -1.72 13.65
N THR A 274 15.45 -1.75 12.71
CA THR A 274 16.59 -0.81 12.66
C THR A 274 16.13 0.63 12.48
N VAL A 275 15.13 0.87 11.62
CA VAL A 275 14.50 2.19 11.45
C VAL A 275 13.88 2.64 12.77
N LYS A 276 13.06 1.81 13.43
CA LYS A 276 12.46 2.11 14.74
C LYS A 276 13.52 2.52 15.76
N ALA A 277 14.59 1.74 15.90
CA ALA A 277 15.68 2.04 16.83
C ALA A 277 16.32 3.41 16.54
N SER A 278 16.42 3.79 15.26
CA SER A 278 16.94 5.10 14.85
C SER A 278 15.96 6.24 15.13
N LEU A 279 14.65 6.03 14.94
CA LEU A 279 13.61 7.00 15.28
C LEU A 279 13.54 7.27 16.79
N LEU A 280 13.65 6.22 17.61
CA LEU A 280 13.60 6.34 19.08
C LEU A 280 14.74 7.19 19.66
N LYS A 281 15.86 7.37 18.94
CA LYS A 281 16.93 8.30 19.36
C LYS A 281 16.48 9.76 19.34
N LEU A 282 15.56 10.10 18.43
CA LEU A 282 15.02 11.46 18.28
C LEU A 282 13.63 11.62 18.89
N ASP A 283 12.87 10.54 19.02
CA ASP A 283 11.52 10.49 19.58
C ASP A 283 11.39 9.38 20.65
N PRO A 284 12.09 9.50 21.79
CA PRO A 284 12.19 8.44 22.80
C PRO A 284 10.87 8.12 23.50
N HIS A 285 9.94 9.08 23.53
CA HIS A 285 8.61 8.90 24.12
C HIS A 285 7.56 8.49 23.09
N MET A 286 7.97 8.22 21.84
CA MET A 286 7.09 7.87 20.74
C MET A 286 5.94 8.88 20.61
N GLY A 287 6.23 10.18 20.69
CA GLY A 287 5.24 11.23 20.51
C GLY A 287 4.76 11.33 19.06
N ASN A 288 5.62 10.97 18.11
CA ASN A 288 5.30 10.94 16.69
C ASN A 288 4.59 9.64 16.30
N TRP A 289 3.54 9.75 15.49
CA TRP A 289 2.77 8.60 15.06
C TRP A 289 3.56 7.66 14.14
N ASN A 290 4.48 8.18 13.32
CA ASN A 290 5.34 7.35 12.48
C ASN A 290 6.20 6.41 13.34
N THR A 291 6.77 6.90 14.45
CA THR A 291 7.51 6.07 15.41
C THR A 291 6.64 4.95 15.99
N ARG A 292 5.39 5.27 16.37
CA ARG A 292 4.45 4.29 16.92
C ARG A 292 4.07 3.21 15.93
N ILE A 293 3.67 3.60 14.72
CA ILE A 293 3.17 2.67 13.70
C ILE A 293 4.31 1.82 13.13
N ILE A 294 5.43 2.43 12.75
CA ILE A 294 6.59 1.66 12.29
C ILE A 294 7.09 0.77 13.42
N GLY A 295 7.09 1.26 14.66
CA GLY A 295 7.51 0.47 15.82
C GLY A 295 6.59 -0.71 16.15
N SER A 296 5.37 -0.74 15.61
CA SER A 296 4.45 -1.86 15.80
C SER A 296 4.86 -3.10 14.99
N VAL A 297 5.68 -2.99 13.94
CA VAL A 297 5.99 -4.14 13.05
C VAL A 297 6.64 -5.33 13.75
N GLU A 298 7.21 -5.16 14.94
CA GLU A 298 7.82 -6.26 15.73
C GLU A 298 6.85 -7.40 16.04
N TRP A 299 5.54 -7.14 16.15
CA TRP A 299 4.59 -8.25 16.38
C TRP A 299 4.54 -9.21 15.18
N LEU A 300 4.86 -8.76 13.96
CA LEU A 300 4.94 -9.63 12.78
C LEU A 300 6.11 -10.60 12.86
N GLU A 301 7.17 -10.25 13.58
CA GLU A 301 8.32 -11.12 13.76
C GLU A 301 7.93 -12.39 14.52
N ALA A 302 7.20 -12.22 15.64
CA ALA A 302 6.68 -13.33 16.43
C ALA A 302 5.77 -14.24 15.59
N TRP A 303 4.83 -13.64 14.86
CA TRP A 303 3.95 -14.38 13.98
C TRP A 303 4.69 -15.12 12.86
N LEU A 304 5.71 -14.48 12.26
CA LEU A 304 6.52 -15.08 11.20
C LEU A 304 7.29 -16.30 11.72
N ASN A 305 7.84 -16.24 12.93
CA ASN A 305 8.54 -17.36 13.55
C ASN A 305 7.61 -18.57 13.75
N ASP A 306 6.39 -18.34 14.22
CA ASP A 306 5.39 -19.40 14.38
C ASP A 306 5.01 -20.01 13.03
N TYR A 307 4.76 -19.17 12.03
CA TYR A 307 4.43 -19.62 10.68
C TYR A 307 5.58 -20.42 10.04
N GLU A 308 6.82 -19.95 10.14
CA GLU A 308 8.00 -20.66 9.65
C GLU A 308 8.14 -22.04 10.28
N SER A 309 7.98 -22.14 11.60
CA SER A 309 8.01 -23.42 12.31
C SER A 309 6.89 -24.38 11.88
N ILE A 310 5.70 -23.87 11.56
CA ILE A 310 4.60 -24.69 11.03
C ILE A 310 4.96 -25.25 9.65
N ILE A 311 5.47 -24.40 8.75
CA ILE A 311 5.85 -24.80 7.39
C ILE A 311 7.00 -25.81 7.40
N GLU A 312 8.05 -25.58 8.19
CA GLU A 312 9.18 -26.52 8.30
C GLU A 312 8.73 -27.89 8.80
N ARG A 313 7.84 -27.94 9.80
CA ARG A 313 7.26 -29.21 10.28
C ARG A 313 6.43 -29.90 9.22
N TYR A 314 5.67 -29.14 8.42
CA TYR A 314 4.90 -29.69 7.31
C TYR A 314 5.81 -30.32 6.26
N GLU A 315 6.87 -29.61 5.84
CA GLU A 315 7.85 -30.10 4.86
C GLU A 315 8.56 -31.37 5.34
N ILE A 316 9.03 -31.40 6.59
CA ILE A 316 9.67 -32.59 7.20
C ILE A 316 8.72 -33.80 7.20
N ASN A 317 7.44 -33.59 7.56
CA ASN A 317 6.46 -34.67 7.57
C ASN A 317 6.15 -35.17 6.16
N LEU A 318 6.09 -34.28 5.18
CA LEU A 318 5.88 -34.64 3.78
C LEU A 318 7.04 -35.46 3.24
N GLU A 319 8.28 -35.05 3.51
CA GLU A 319 9.48 -35.80 3.16
C GLU A 319 9.48 -37.19 3.80
N ARG A 320 9.08 -37.29 5.07
CA ARG A 320 8.94 -38.58 5.77
C ARG A 320 7.90 -39.47 5.10
N GLU A 321 6.71 -38.97 4.80
CA GLU A 321 5.66 -39.74 4.13
C GLU A 321 6.08 -40.21 2.73
N VAL A 322 6.77 -39.35 1.97
CA VAL A 322 7.30 -39.71 0.64
C VAL A 322 8.36 -40.80 0.77
N ALA A 323 9.27 -40.69 1.74
CA ALA A 323 10.28 -41.71 2.01
C ALA A 323 9.64 -43.05 2.44
N GLU A 324 8.64 -43.03 3.32
CA GLU A 324 7.89 -44.22 3.76
C GLU A 324 7.16 -44.90 2.60
N ARG A 325 6.51 -44.13 1.70
CA ARG A 325 5.89 -44.69 0.48
C ARG A 325 6.92 -45.28 -0.47
N ALA A 326 8.08 -44.64 -0.63
CA ALA A 326 9.16 -45.18 -1.45
C ALA A 326 9.68 -46.51 -0.90
N ILE A 327 9.89 -46.61 0.42
CA ILE A 327 10.29 -47.85 1.10
C ILE A 327 9.20 -48.93 0.98
N GLY A 328 7.93 -48.58 1.17
CA GLY A 328 6.81 -49.51 0.99
C GLY A 328 6.68 -50.04 -0.44
N SER A 329 6.96 -49.22 -1.45
CA SER A 329 6.97 -49.62 -2.87
C SER A 329 8.13 -50.56 -3.23
N LEU A 330 9.25 -50.47 -2.50
CA LEU A 330 10.37 -51.41 -2.61
C LEU A 330 10.06 -52.78 -1.96
N GLY A 331 9.14 -52.81 -0.99
CA GLY A 331 8.72 -54.04 -0.30
C GLY A 331 7.70 -54.92 -1.04
N HIS A 332 7.12 -54.46 -2.15
CA HIS A 332 6.14 -55.23 -2.95
C HIS A 332 6.69 -55.82 -4.26
N ASN A 333 7.94 -55.52 -4.61
CA ASN A 333 8.60 -56.07 -5.80
C ASN A 333 9.76 -57.03 -5.48
N GLY A 334 9.79 -57.60 -4.27
CA GLY A 334 10.90 -58.45 -3.84
C GLY A 334 10.51 -59.45 -2.76
N HIS A 335 9.64 -60.40 -3.12
CA HIS A 335 9.86 -61.86 -3.01
C HIS A 335 8.62 -62.65 -3.41
#